data_AF-A0A958B5G9-F1
#
_entry.id   AF-A0A958B5G9-F1
#
_cell.length_a   1.000
_cell.length_b   1.000
_cell.length_c   1.000
_cell.angle_alpha   90.00
_cell.angle_beta   90.00
_cell.angle_gamma   90.00
#
_symmetry.space_group_name_H-M   'P 1'
#
loop_
_entity.id
_entity.type
_entity.pdbx_description
1 polymer ?
#
loop_
_entity_poly.entity_id
_entity_poly.type
_entity_poly.pdbx_seq_one_letter_code
_entity_poly.pdbx_strand_id
1 'polypeptide(L)' 'MKEINLQITIDEANLVLEALGNLPFARVYALIGKIQEQAGQQLNSATPPAETNQTGHAGPTLKE' A
#
# COMPACT_ATOMS: atom_id res chain seq x y z
N MET A 1 -21.14 6.21 7.26
CA MET A 1 -20.32 7.43 7.49
C MET A 1 -19.81 7.92 6.13
N LYS A 2 -19.28 9.13 6.00
CA LYS A 2 -18.57 9.56 4.77
C LYS A 2 -17.09 9.35 4.95
N GLU A 3 -16.42 8.93 3.88
CA GLU A 3 -14.98 8.65 3.84
C GLU A 3 -14.29 9.65 2.91
N ILE A 4 -13.02 9.94 3.18
CA ILE A 4 -12.19 10.83 2.37
C ILE A 4 -10.83 10.17 2.14
N ASN A 5 -10.23 10.40 0.97
CA ASN A 5 -8.84 10.06 0.71
C ASN A 5 -7.97 11.28 1.05
N LEU A 6 -6.91 11.05 1.81
CA LEU A 6 -5.93 12.08 2.18
C LEU A 6 -4.60 11.75 1.49
N GLN A 7 -4.09 12.68 0.69
CA GLN A 7 -2.78 12.57 0.06
C GLN A 7 -1.79 13.44 0.84
N ILE A 8 -0.89 12.78 1.58
CA ILE A 8 0.15 13.39 2.41
C ILE A 8 1.47 12.64 2.22
N THR A 9 2.58 13.30 2.54
CA THR A 9 3.91 12.68 2.59
C THR A 9 4.06 11.73 3.79
N ILE A 10 5.12 10.91 3.77
CA ILE A 10 5.45 10.01 4.88
C ILE A 10 5.78 10.81 6.16
N ASP A 11 6.48 11.94 6.03
CA ASP A 11 6.79 12.83 7.16
C ASP A 11 5.53 13.45 7.79
N GLU A 12 4.58 13.90 6.97
CA GLU A 12 3.27 14.36 7.46
C GLU A 12 2.46 13.23 8.12
N ALA A 13 2.51 12.01 7.58
CA ALA A 13 1.87 10.85 8.18
C ALA A 13 2.48 10.50 9.55
N ASN A 14 3.81 10.57 9.68
CA ASN A 14 4.51 10.39 10.95
C ASN A 14 4.11 11.46 11.99
N LEU A 15 4.02 12.73 11.58
CA LEU A 15 3.55 13.82 12.44
C LEU A 15 2.11 13.61 12.93
N VAL A 16 1.22 13.11 12.05
CA VAL A 16 -0.15 12.74 12.46
C VAL A 16 -0.14 11.59 13.47
N LEU A 17 0.68 10.56 13.27
CA LEU A 17 0.80 9.44 14.20
C LEU A 17 1.36 9.88 15.57
N GLU A 18 2.35 10.78 15.59
CA GLU A 18 2.88 11.37 16.83
C GLU A 18 1.81 12.19 17.57
N ALA A 19 1.05 13.02 16.86
CA ALA A 19 -0.04 13.79 17.44
C ALA A 19 -1.15 12.88 18.02
N LEU A 20 -1.46 11.75 17.36
CA LEU A 20 -2.37 10.75 17.89
C LEU A 20 -1.81 10.01 19.11
N GLY A 21 -0.50 9.79 19.18
CA GLY A 21 0.19 9.20 20.34
C GLY A 21 0.08 10.01 21.63
N ASN A 22 -0.17 11.32 21.52
CA ASN A 22 -0.42 12.21 22.66
C ASN A 22 -1.86 12.12 23.22
N LEU A 23 -2.73 11.28 22.65
CA LEU A 23 -4.11 11.07 23.09
C LEU A 23 -4.27 9.71 23.81
N PRO A 24 -5.32 9.52 24.64
CA PRO A 24 -5.58 8.24 25.29
C PRO A 24 -5.74 7.10 24.27
N PHE A 25 -4.95 6.03 24.40
CA PHE A 25 -4.88 4.90 23.45
C PHE A 25 -6.25 4.35 23.03
N ALA A 26 -7.19 4.22 23.99
CA ALA A 26 -8.54 3.73 23.74
C ALA A 26 -9.36 4.57 22.74
N ARG A 27 -9.00 5.83 22.50
CA ARG A 27 -9.59 6.68 21.44
C ARG A 27 -8.94 6.45 20.08
N VAL A 28 -7.63 6.21 20.04
CA VAL A 28 -6.83 6.32 18.81
C VAL A 28 -6.44 4.99 18.18
N TYR A 29 -6.44 3.87 18.91
CA TYR A 29 -5.97 2.57 18.38
C TYR A 29 -6.63 2.17 17.05
N ALA A 30 -7.96 2.33 16.95
CA ALA A 30 -8.73 2.00 15.75
C ALA A 30 -8.49 3.00 14.59
N LEU A 31 -8.13 4.25 14.89
CA LEU A 31 -7.78 5.25 13.88
C LEU A 31 -6.37 4.99 13.33
N ILE A 32 -5.41 4.70 14.20
CA ILE A 32 -4.03 4.35 13.83
C ILE A 32 -4.00 3.11 12.93
N GLY A 33 -4.77 2.06 13.27
CA GLY A 33 -4.89 0.86 12.44
C GLY A 33 -5.42 1.15 11.03
N LYS A 34 -6.43 2.02 10.89
CA LYS A 34 -6.95 2.45 9.58
C LYS A 34 -5.94 3.24 8.76
N ILE A 35 -5.17 4.13 9.39
CA ILE A 35 -4.10 4.88 8.72
C ILE A 35 -3.02 3.93 8.21
N GLN A 36 -2.61 2.94 9.02
CA GLN A 36 -1.63 1.92 8.60
C GLN A 36 -2.14 1.05 7.45
N GLU A 37 -3.41 0.64 7.45
CA GLU A 37 -4.01 -0.13 6.36
C GLU A 37 -3.98 0.64 5.03
N GLN A 38 -4.39 1.91 5.04
CA GLN A 38 -4.38 2.78 3.86
C GLN A 38 -2.95 3.05 3.36
N ALA A 39 -2.02 3.35 4.26
CA ALA A 39 -0.61 3.55 3.92
C ALA A 39 0.03 2.28 3.32
N GLY A 40 -0.29 1.10 3.88
CA GLY A 40 0.16 -0.19 3.35
C GLY A 40 -0.35 -0.46 1.94
N GLN A 41 -1.63 -0.21 1.67
CA GLN A 41 -2.20 -0.34 0.32
C GLN A 41 -1.53 0.59 -0.69
N GLN A 42 -1.29 1.85 -0.33
CA GLN A 42 -0.65 2.84 -1.20
C GLN A 42 0.83 2.49 -1.47
N LEU A 43 1.59 2.14 -0.44
CA LEU A 43 3.02 1.82 -0.57
C LEU A 43 3.25 0.49 -1.31
N ASN A 44 2.46 -0.54 -1.02
CA ASN A 44 2.63 -1.86 -1.63
C ASN A 44 2.11 -1.92 -3.09
N SER A 45 1.30 -0.93 -3.52
CA SER A 45 0.89 -0.78 -4.92
C SER A 45 1.97 -0.16 -5.82
N ALA A 46 3.04 0.41 -5.24
CA ALA A 46 4.15 1.01 -5.99
C ALA A 46 5.13 -0.02 -6.59
N THR A 47 4.92 -1.32 -6.35
CA THR A 47 5.68 -2.39 -7.00
C THR A 47 4.89 -2.90 -8.22
N PRO A 48 5.23 -2.49 -9.46
CA PRO A 48 4.62 -3.11 -10.63
C PRO A 48 4.94 -4.61 -10.63
N PRO A 49 4.00 -5.49 -11.01
CA PRO A 49 4.29 -6.91 -11.17
C PRO A 49 5.46 -7.06 -12.13
N ALA A 50 6.52 -7.76 -11.70
CA ALA A 50 7.67 -8.01 -12.54
C ALA A 50 7.20 -8.66 -13.85
N GLU A 51 7.57 -8.02 -14.97
CA GLU A 51 7.17 -8.42 -16.31
C GLU A 51 7.61 -9.86 -16.57
N THR A 52 6.67 -10.80 -16.46
CA THR A 52 6.89 -12.20 -16.84
C THR A 52 6.88 -12.30 -18.36
N ASN A 53 7.98 -11.84 -18.95
CA ASN A 53 8.27 -11.93 -20.37
C ASN A 53 8.48 -13.40 -20.78
N GLN A 54 7.37 -14.14 -20.90
CA GLN A 54 7.31 -15.50 -21.42
C GLN A 54 6.63 -15.48 -22.79
N THR A 55 7.37 -14.96 -23.77
CA THR A 55 7.07 -15.04 -25.19
C THR A 55 7.15 -16.51 -25.65
N GLY A 56 6.09 -17.28 -25.38
CA GLY A 56 5.98 -18.71 -25.66
C GLY A 56 5.02 -19.06 -26.80
N HIS A 57 5.00 -18.26 -27.87
CA HIS A 57 4.11 -18.49 -29.02
C HIS A 57 4.60 -19.67 -29.91
N ALA A 58 4.07 -20.86 -29.61
CA ALA A 58 3.79 -22.01 -30.49
C ALA A 58 4.67 -22.34 -31.75
N GLY A 59 5.57 -23.33 -31.61
CA GLY A 59 5.91 -24.38 -32.60
C GLY A 59 6.65 -24.00 -33.92
N PRO A 60 6.95 -24.95 -34.83
CA PRO A 60 6.84 -26.43 -34.73
C PRO A 60 8.09 -27.25 -35.20
N THR A 61 8.05 -28.58 -34.96
CA THR A 61 8.63 -29.71 -35.72
C THR A 61 10.13 -29.82 -36.13
N LEU A 62 10.70 -31.02 -35.88
CA LEU A 62 11.91 -31.63 -36.48
C LEU A 62 13.23 -30.84 -36.26
N LYS A 63 14.40 -31.45 -36.11
CA LYS A 63 14.88 -32.75 -36.59
C LYS A 63 15.97 -33.32 -35.62
N GLU A 64 16.78 -34.35 -35.91
CA GLU A 64 16.84 -35.34 -37.02
C GLU A 64 16.55 -36.75 -36.47
#